data_AF-A0A9D7DBR3-F1
#
_entry.id   AF-A0A9D7DBR3-F1
#
_cell.length_a   1.000
_cell.length_b   1.000
_cell.length_c   1.000
_cell.angle_alpha   90.00
_cell.angle_beta   90.00
_cell.angle_gamma   90.00
#
_symmetry.space_group_name_H-M   'P 1'
#
loop_
_entity.id
_entity.type
_entity.pdbx_description
1 polymer ?
#
loop_
_entity_poly.entity_id
_entity_poly.type
_entity_poly.pdbx_seq_one_letter_code
_entity_poly.pdbx_strand_id
1 'polypeptide(L)'
;MKLFATFVILTALGAGAAFAQDTPAPTVPPSTCPAIVQAPAAWTATASQQDMQAAVARYETWRAQAETTMQCRAAEVNALNAQTRARRAEYDAALADNQARAAAFQAQIEAAQARRNRR
;
A
#
# COMPACT_ATOMS: atom_id res chain seq x y z
N MET A 1 -45.82 38.46 -22.24
CA MET A 1 -45.37 37.71 -23.43
C MET A 1 -43.91 37.34 -23.17
N LYS A 2 -43.54 36.22 -22.54
CA LYS A 2 -43.60 34.80 -22.98
C LYS A 2 -43.05 34.58 -24.39
N LEU A 3 -41.75 34.25 -24.47
CA LEU A 3 -41.10 33.37 -25.44
C LEU A 3 -40.04 32.59 -24.63
N PHE A 4 -40.36 31.40 -24.09
CA PHE A 4 -40.06 30.08 -24.66
C PHE A 4 -38.57 29.95 -25.04
N ALA A 5 -37.72 29.41 -24.16
CA ALA A 5 -37.48 27.99 -23.90
C ALA A 5 -36.50 27.34 -24.89
N THR A 6 -35.50 26.68 -24.30
CA THR A 6 -34.76 25.51 -24.83
C THR A 6 -33.53 25.78 -25.70
N PHE A 7 -32.34 25.60 -25.14
CA PHE A 7 -31.49 24.48 -25.57
C PHE A 7 -30.52 24.08 -24.44
N VAL A 8 -30.76 22.87 -23.93
CA VAL A 8 -29.84 22.10 -23.09
C VAL A 8 -28.75 21.54 -24.01
N ILE A 9 -27.49 21.91 -23.75
CA ILE A 9 -26.27 21.16 -24.12
C ILE A 9 -25.34 21.41 -22.93
N LEU A 10 -25.23 20.56 -21.91
CA LEU A 10 -24.79 19.16 -21.94
C LEU A 10 -23.47 18.97 -22.70
N THR A 11 -22.48 19.82 -22.42
CA THR A 11 -21.08 19.39 -22.52
C THR A 11 -20.67 18.79 -21.18
N ALA A 12 -20.91 17.49 -21.14
CA ALA A 12 -20.39 16.54 -20.17
C ALA A 12 -18.96 16.91 -19.75
N LEU A 13 -18.74 16.93 -18.44
CA LEU A 13 -17.77 16.07 -17.77
C LEU A 13 -16.69 15.52 -18.72
N GLY A 14 -15.86 16.42 -19.24
CA GLY A 14 -14.50 16.09 -19.67
C GLY A 14 -13.75 15.85 -18.37
N ALA A 15 -14.01 14.67 -17.79
CA ALA A 15 -13.25 14.11 -16.71
C ALA A 15 -11.79 14.43 -17.00
N GLY A 16 -11.15 15.14 -16.08
CA GLY A 16 -9.71 15.18 -16.05
C GLY A 16 -9.26 13.73 -16.03
N ALA A 17 -8.93 13.21 -17.20
CA ALA A 17 -7.92 12.19 -17.32
C ALA A 17 -6.66 12.89 -16.83
N ALA A 18 -6.55 13.01 -15.50
CA ALA A 18 -5.28 13.08 -14.85
C ALA A 18 -4.55 11.89 -15.44
N PHE A 19 -3.60 12.18 -16.33
CA PHE A 19 -2.67 11.19 -16.82
C PHE A 19 -2.22 10.46 -15.57
N ALA A 20 -2.58 9.18 -15.47
CA ALA A 20 -1.86 8.27 -14.61
C ALA A 20 -0.45 8.29 -15.21
N GLN A 21 0.36 9.27 -14.81
CA GLN A 21 1.78 9.25 -15.06
C GLN A 21 2.19 7.92 -14.45
N ASP A 22 2.70 7.01 -15.29
CA ASP A 22 3.31 5.76 -14.87
C ASP A 22 4.44 6.11 -13.92
N THR A 23 4.06 6.31 -12.67
CA THR A 23 4.97 6.69 -11.61
C THR A 23 5.59 5.36 -11.24
N PRO A 24 6.90 5.18 -11.43
CA PRO A 24 7.53 3.91 -11.14
C PRO A 24 7.20 3.52 -9.69
N ALA A 25 6.84 2.26 -9.48
CA ALA A 25 6.53 1.77 -8.16
C ALA A 25 7.71 2.10 -7.23
N PRO A 26 7.44 2.65 -6.03
CA PRO A 26 8.50 2.95 -5.08
C PRO A 26 9.29 1.68 -4.81
N THR A 27 10.62 1.78 -4.91
CA THR A 27 11.51 0.64 -4.69
C THR A 27 11.41 0.21 -3.23
N VAL A 28 11.07 -1.05 -2.99
CA VAL A 28 11.13 -1.63 -1.65
C VAL A 28 12.61 -1.68 -1.23
N PRO A 29 12.97 -1.16 -0.04
CA PRO A 29 14.33 -1.22 0.45
C PRO A 29 14.85 -2.67 0.42
N PRO A 30 16.13 -2.87 0.04
CA PRO A 30 16.71 -4.20 0.08
C PRO A 30 16.70 -4.71 1.52
N SER A 31 16.52 -6.03 1.64
CA SER A 31 16.65 -6.74 2.89
C SER A 31 18.02 -6.52 3.54
N THR A 32 18.01 -6.28 4.84
CA THR A 32 19.18 -6.31 5.73
C THR A 32 19.34 -7.65 6.47
N CYS A 33 18.29 -8.46 6.53
CA CYS A 33 18.34 -9.77 7.17
C CYS A 33 19.19 -10.79 6.37
N PRO A 34 19.78 -11.79 7.04
CA PRO A 34 20.47 -12.89 6.37
C PRO A 34 19.59 -13.61 5.34
N ALA A 35 20.22 -14.23 4.35
CA ALA A 35 19.52 -15.11 3.42
C ALA A 35 18.89 -16.30 4.16
N ILE A 36 17.73 -16.75 3.69
CA ILE A 36 17.04 -17.90 4.27
C ILE A 36 17.89 -19.15 4.06
N VAL A 37 18.29 -19.77 5.16
CA VAL A 37 19.10 -20.99 5.15
C VAL A 37 18.23 -22.18 4.75
N GLN A 38 18.68 -22.93 3.75
CA GLN A 38 17.97 -24.12 3.27
C GLN A 38 18.03 -25.25 4.29
N ALA A 39 16.94 -26.02 4.38
CA ALA A 39 16.88 -27.17 5.25
C ALA A 39 17.94 -28.21 4.87
N PRO A 40 18.53 -28.93 5.85
CA PRO A 40 19.38 -30.07 5.57
C PRO A 40 18.62 -31.13 4.76
N ALA A 41 19.34 -31.90 3.95
CA ALA A 41 18.75 -33.01 3.21
C ALA A 41 18.08 -34.02 4.16
N ALA A 42 17.00 -34.66 3.68
CA ALA A 42 16.29 -35.67 4.43
C ALA A 42 17.23 -36.83 4.84
N TRP A 43 17.05 -37.34 6.05
CA TRP A 43 17.81 -38.47 6.58
C TRP A 43 17.18 -39.81 6.15
N THR A 44 18.00 -40.85 5.97
CA THR A 44 17.55 -42.21 5.63
C THR A 44 17.71 -43.16 6.83
N ALA A 45 16.67 -43.95 7.10
CA ALA A 45 16.53 -44.76 8.31
C ALA A 45 17.47 -45.98 8.43
N THR A 46 18.31 -46.24 7.42
CA THR A 46 19.28 -47.35 7.41
C THR A 46 20.64 -46.98 8.00
N ALA A 47 20.80 -45.75 8.52
CA ALA A 47 22.07 -45.26 9.04
C ALA A 47 22.33 -45.69 10.50
N SER A 48 23.60 -45.68 10.90
CA SER A 48 24.02 -46.06 12.26
C SER A 48 23.49 -45.10 13.33
N GLN A 49 23.56 -45.48 14.61
CA GLN A 49 23.19 -44.59 15.72
C GLN A 49 24.02 -43.29 15.72
N GLN A 50 25.29 -43.36 15.32
CA GLN A 50 26.17 -42.20 15.18
C GLN A 50 25.70 -41.26 14.07
N ASP A 51 25.22 -41.80 12.94
CA ASP A 51 24.69 -41.00 11.84
C ASP A 51 23.39 -40.30 12.22
N MET A 52 22.55 -40.95 13.01
CA MET A 52 21.33 -40.35 13.56
C MET A 52 21.65 -39.18 14.50
N GLN A 53 22.63 -39.33 15.41
CA GLN A 53 23.07 -38.24 16.28
C GLN A 53 23.64 -37.07 15.47
N ALA A 54 24.42 -37.36 14.43
CA ALA A 54 24.93 -36.33 13.53
C ALA A 54 23.81 -35.61 12.76
N ALA A 55 22.77 -36.34 12.33
CA ALA A 55 21.61 -35.75 11.66
C ALA A 55 20.83 -34.81 12.58
N VAL A 56 20.60 -35.22 13.84
CA VAL A 56 19.95 -34.37 14.85
C VAL A 56 20.75 -33.08 15.08
N ALA A 57 22.06 -33.19 15.29
CA ALA A 57 22.90 -32.00 15.48
C ALA A 57 22.87 -31.02 14.28
N ARG A 58 22.86 -31.56 13.05
CA ARG A 58 22.71 -30.75 11.83
C ARG A 58 21.36 -30.06 11.77
N TYR A 59 20.28 -30.77 12.10
CA TYR A 59 18.94 -30.22 12.16
C TYR A 59 18.83 -29.10 13.19
N GLU A 60 19.33 -29.32 14.41
CA GLU A 60 19.24 -28.31 15.48
C GLU A 60 20.01 -27.04 15.13
N THR A 61 21.19 -27.20 14.52
CA THR A 61 22.00 -26.08 14.03
C THR A 61 21.24 -25.29 12.97
N TRP A 62 20.68 -25.97 11.97
CA TRP A 62 19.87 -25.32 10.94
C TRP A 62 18.65 -24.62 11.54
N ARG A 63 17.92 -25.29 12.42
CA ARG A 63 16.69 -24.77 13.05
C ARG A 63 16.96 -23.46 13.78
N ALA A 64 18.03 -23.39 14.57
CA ALA A 64 18.40 -22.17 15.30
C ALA A 64 18.75 -21.00 14.36
N GLN A 65 19.47 -21.29 13.27
CA GLN A 65 19.81 -20.28 12.26
C GLN A 65 18.56 -19.81 11.50
N ALA A 66 17.72 -20.76 11.09
CA ALA A 66 16.47 -20.48 10.39
C ALA A 66 15.52 -19.64 11.25
N GLU A 67 15.35 -19.99 12.53
CA GLU A 67 14.50 -19.24 13.46
C GLU A 67 14.96 -17.79 13.60
N THR A 68 16.25 -17.57 13.85
CA THR A 68 16.83 -16.22 13.94
C THR A 68 16.61 -15.42 12.65
N THR A 69 16.78 -16.08 11.50
CA THR A 69 16.57 -15.45 10.20
C THR A 69 15.11 -15.06 10.02
N MET A 70 14.17 -15.96 10.32
CA MET A 70 12.74 -15.72 10.16
C MET A 70 12.21 -14.63 11.12
N GLN A 71 12.73 -14.55 12.33
CA GLN A 71 12.41 -13.45 13.25
C GLN A 71 12.85 -12.09 12.69
N CYS A 72 14.06 -12.01 12.13
CA CYS A 72 14.53 -10.81 11.44
C CYS A 72 13.60 -10.44 10.27
N ARG A 73 13.25 -11.43 9.42
CA ARG A 73 12.33 -11.23 8.28
C ARG A 73 10.97 -10.71 8.71
N ALA A 74 10.43 -11.23 9.81
CA ALA A 74 9.17 -10.77 10.37
C ALA A 74 9.25 -9.30 10.80
N ALA A 75 10.36 -8.88 11.39
CA ALA A 75 10.58 -7.48 11.76
C ALA A 75 10.63 -6.55 10.53
N GLU A 76 11.32 -6.95 9.45
CA GLU A 76 11.33 -6.19 8.18
C GLU A 76 9.93 -6.03 7.59
N VAL A 77 9.14 -7.11 7.53
CA VAL A 77 7.76 -7.08 7.05
C VAL A 77 6.90 -6.14 7.90
N ASN A 78 7.05 -6.20 9.23
CA ASN A 78 6.32 -5.32 10.13
C ASN A 78 6.66 -3.84 9.93
N ALA A 79 7.93 -3.53 9.68
CA ALA A 79 8.39 -2.17 9.38
C ALA A 79 7.82 -1.65 8.04
N LEU A 80 7.83 -2.47 6.99
CA LEU A 80 7.22 -2.12 5.70
C LEU A 80 5.71 -1.88 5.84
N ASN A 81 5.01 -2.76 6.57
CA ASN A 81 3.58 -2.60 6.83
C ASN A 81 3.27 -1.31 7.61
N ALA A 82 4.13 -0.91 8.55
CA ALA A 82 3.98 0.35 9.26
C ALA A 82 4.12 1.56 8.32
N GLN A 83 5.08 1.54 7.40
CA GLN A 83 5.23 2.59 6.38
C GLN A 83 4.01 2.69 5.47
N THR A 84 3.50 1.55 4.99
CA THR A 84 2.28 1.53 4.17
C THR A 84 1.09 2.14 4.90
N ARG A 85 0.90 1.80 6.18
CA ARG A 85 -0.18 2.40 6.99
C ARG A 85 -0.01 3.91 7.16
N ALA A 86 1.21 4.39 7.41
CA ALA A 86 1.47 5.82 7.54
C ALA A 86 1.15 6.58 6.24
N ARG A 87 1.59 6.07 5.08
CA ARG A 87 1.27 6.65 3.78
C ARG A 87 -0.21 6.63 3.46
N ARG A 88 -0.91 5.57 3.87
CA ARG A 88 -2.37 5.51 3.71
C ARG A 88 -3.07 6.59 4.53
N ALA A 89 -2.65 6.80 5.77
CA ALA A 89 -3.20 7.84 6.62
C ALA A 89 -2.98 9.26 6.05
N GLU A 90 -1.77 9.53 5.52
CA GLU A 90 -1.46 10.79 4.82
C GLU A 90 -2.39 11.01 3.61
N TYR A 91 -2.58 9.98 2.79
CA TYR A 91 -3.48 10.03 1.63
C TYR A 91 -4.93 10.31 2.04
N ASP A 92 -5.45 9.56 3.01
CA ASP A 92 -6.84 9.69 3.45
C ASP A 92 -7.10 11.08 4.07
N ALA A 93 -6.14 11.62 4.83
CA ALA A 93 -6.21 12.99 5.37
C ALA A 93 -6.22 14.05 4.26
N ALA A 94 -5.33 13.93 3.26
CA ALA A 94 -5.28 14.85 2.13
C ALA A 94 -6.57 14.79 1.29
N LEU A 95 -7.15 13.60 1.11
CA LEU A 95 -8.42 13.43 0.40
C LEU A 95 -9.56 14.14 1.13
N ALA A 96 -9.66 13.97 2.45
CA ALA A 96 -10.68 14.62 3.26
C ALA A 96 -10.56 16.17 3.22
N ASP A 97 -9.34 16.71 3.34
CA ASP A 97 -9.09 18.15 3.23
C ASP A 97 -9.50 18.69 1.85
N ASN A 98 -9.13 17.99 0.77
CA ASN A 98 -9.50 18.37 -0.59
C ASN A 98 -11.02 18.36 -0.81
N GLN A 99 -11.73 17.36 -0.28
CA GLN A 99 -13.20 17.31 -0.35
C GLN A 99 -13.84 18.48 0.40
N ALA A 100 -13.33 18.83 1.58
CA ALA A 100 -13.81 19.97 2.35
C ALA A 100 -13.59 21.30 1.60
N ARG A 101 -12.41 21.49 1.00
CA ARG A 101 -12.09 22.66 0.17
C ARG A 101 -13.01 22.77 -1.05
N ALA A 102 -13.25 21.65 -1.74
CA ALA A 102 -14.14 21.60 -2.89
C ALA A 102 -15.57 22.00 -2.51
N ALA A 103 -16.09 21.48 -1.40
CA ALA A 103 -17.41 21.84 -0.88
C ALA A 103 -17.49 23.34 -0.51
N ALA A 104 -16.47 23.87 0.17
CA ALA A 104 -16.41 25.28 0.51
C ALA A 104 -16.37 26.19 -0.72
N PHE A 105 -15.63 25.79 -1.76
CA PHE A 105 -15.56 26.52 -3.02
C PHE A 105 -16.92 26.51 -3.76
N GLN A 106 -17.58 25.35 -3.81
CA GLN A 106 -18.91 25.21 -4.38
C GLN A 106 -19.92 26.13 -3.69
N ALA A 107 -19.91 26.18 -2.35
CA ALA A 107 -20.79 27.06 -1.58
C ALA A 107 -20.54 28.56 -1.89
N GLN A 108 -19.28 28.96 -2.14
CA GLN A 108 -18.96 30.34 -2.53
C GLN A 108 -19.55 30.70 -3.90
N ILE A 109 -19.48 29.79 -4.87
CA ILE A 109 -20.08 29.96 -6.19
C ILE A 109 -21.59 30.15 -6.06
N GLU A 110 -22.26 29.27 -5.32
CA GLU A 110 -23.71 29.33 -5.10
C GLU A 110 -24.13 30.64 -4.44
N ALA A 111 -23.39 31.07 -3.41
CA ALA A 111 -23.64 32.34 -2.74
C ALA A 111 -23.44 33.56 -3.67
N ALA A 112 -22.46 33.51 -4.59
CA ALA A 112 -22.24 34.56 -5.57
C ALA A 112 -23.37 34.61 -6.62
N GLN A 113 -23.79 33.45 -7.12
CA GLN A 113 -24.91 33.33 -8.07
C GLN A 113 -26.23 33.82 -7.45
N ALA A 114 -26.52 33.43 -6.21
CA ALA A 114 -27.71 33.88 -5.48
C ALA A 114 -27.73 35.41 -5.31
N ARG A 115 -26.58 36.02 -5.00
CA ARG A 115 -26.45 37.49 -4.91
C ARG A 115 -26.67 38.16 -6.26
N ARG A 116 -26.17 37.59 -7.36
CA ARG A 116 -26.39 38.10 -8.71
C ARG A 116 -27.86 38.04 -9.11
N ASN A 117 -28.55 36.93 -8.84
CA ASN A 117 -29.95 36.72 -9.25
C ASN A 117 -30.96 37.57 -8.44
N ARG A 118 -30.52 38.23 -7.36
CA ARG A 118 -31.33 39.16 -6.56
C ARG A 118 -31.14 40.63 -6.96
N ARG A 119 -30.18 40.93 -7.84
CA ARG A 119 -29.97 42.25 -8.45
C ARG A 119 -30.65 42.30 -9.80
#